data_AF-A0A381DHJ2-F1
#
_entry.id   AF-A0A381DHJ2-F1
#
_cell.length_a   1.000
_cell.length_b   1.000
_cell.length_c   1.000
_cell.angle_alpha   90.00
_cell.angle_beta   90.00
_cell.angle_gamma   90.00
#
_symmetry.space_group_name_H-M   'P 1'
#
loop_
_entity.id
_entity.type
_entity.pdbx_description
1 polymer ?
#
loop_
_entity_poly.entity_id
_entity_poly.type
_entity_poly.pdbx_seq_one_letter_code
_entity_poly.pdbx_strand_id
1 'polypeptide(L)'
;MNNFTDKQKEIIKRISHNVYKDAYGCWIGIVYHSDYEDFDWLEENELFLAVLKRLLDEGLIVLYPPSDLVKKDEFVSTRMDIDGYGIWDISSNEAIEYIRKHMPLDPDYSDDDTIPYWFGNYCPRIGWVDKDTGKIEMGW
;
A
#
# COMPACT_ATOMS: atom_id res chain seq x y z
N MET A 1 11.34 4.79 9.26
CA MET A 1 10.19 4.39 10.10
C MET A 1 10.39 4.85 11.53
N ASN A 2 9.35 5.42 12.13
CA ASN A 2 9.32 5.79 13.53
C ASN A 2 9.47 4.54 14.44
N ASN A 3 10.12 4.72 15.59
CA ASN A 3 10.22 3.67 16.60
C ASN A 3 8.90 3.56 17.36
N PHE A 4 7.99 2.70 16.88
CA PHE A 4 6.73 2.41 17.57
C PHE A 4 6.97 1.63 18.88
N THR A 5 6.20 1.96 19.90
CA THR A 5 6.09 1.17 21.14
C THR A 5 5.44 -0.18 20.86
N ASP A 6 5.59 -1.14 21.78
CA ASP A 6 5.01 -2.47 21.59
C ASP A 6 3.48 -2.45 21.55
N LYS A 7 2.84 -1.56 22.32
CA LYS A 7 1.38 -1.34 22.24
C LYS A 7 0.98 -0.86 20.84
N GLN A 8 1.72 0.07 20.26
CA GLN A 8 1.44 0.59 18.91
C GLN A 8 1.64 -0.48 17.84
N LYS A 9 2.66 -1.33 17.96
CA LYS A 9 2.88 -2.47 17.04
C LYS A 9 1.74 -3.48 17.07
N GLU A 10 1.20 -3.80 18.25
CA GLU A 10 0.04 -4.71 18.37
C GLU A 10 -1.22 -4.11 17.77
N ILE A 11 -1.43 -2.81 17.95
CA ILE A 11 -2.53 -2.09 17.34
C ILE A 11 -2.42 -2.14 15.79
N ILE A 12 -1.26 -1.79 15.23
CA ILE A 12 -0.99 -1.85 13.78
C ILE A 12 -1.24 -3.28 13.25
N LYS A 13 -0.77 -4.29 13.99
CA LYS A 13 -0.99 -5.71 13.63
C LYS A 13 -2.47 -6.06 13.51
N ARG A 14 -3.27 -5.68 14.51
CA ARG A 14 -4.72 -5.93 14.50
C ARG A 14 -5.39 -5.28 13.29
N ILE A 15 -4.98 -4.05 12.95
CA ILE A 15 -5.58 -3.30 11.84
C ILE A 15 -5.16 -3.86 10.50
N SER A 16 -3.88 -4.19 10.30
CA SER A 16 -3.46 -4.85 9.06
C SER A 16 -4.25 -6.15 8.83
N HIS A 17 -4.60 -6.89 9.88
CA HIS A 17 -5.48 -8.06 9.75
C HIS A 17 -6.91 -7.70 9.33
N ASN A 18 -7.50 -6.66 9.93
CA ASN A 18 -8.84 -6.18 9.56
C ASN A 18 -8.86 -5.64 8.13
N VAL A 19 -7.92 -4.76 7.78
CA VAL A 19 -7.74 -4.23 6.41
C VAL A 19 -7.61 -5.37 5.41
N TYR A 20 -6.77 -6.36 5.68
CA TYR A 20 -6.65 -7.50 4.77
C TYR A 20 -7.97 -8.26 4.60
N LYS A 21 -8.75 -8.42 5.67
CA LYS A 21 -10.04 -9.14 5.62
C LYS A 21 -11.11 -8.34 4.88
N ASP A 22 -11.17 -7.03 5.12
CA ASP A 22 -12.30 -6.19 4.74
C ASP A 22 -12.06 -5.46 3.41
N ALA A 23 -10.79 -5.22 3.03
CA ALA A 23 -10.39 -4.54 1.80
C ALA A 23 -9.73 -5.46 0.75
N TYR A 24 -9.74 -6.78 0.96
CA TYR A 24 -9.17 -7.72 -0.01
C TYR A 24 -9.77 -7.50 -1.41
N GLY A 25 -8.90 -7.36 -2.41
CA GLY A 25 -9.30 -7.10 -3.80
C GLY A 25 -9.62 -5.65 -4.11
N CYS A 26 -9.58 -4.74 -3.13
CA CYS A 26 -9.84 -3.31 -3.35
C CYS A 26 -8.59 -2.53 -3.76
N TRP A 27 -8.81 -1.36 -4.33
CA TRP A 27 -7.80 -0.34 -4.59
C TRP A 27 -7.04 0.10 -3.33
N ILE A 28 -5.77 0.51 -3.49
CA ILE A 28 -4.91 0.96 -2.38
C ILE A 28 -5.49 2.16 -1.61
N GLY A 29 -6.30 3.00 -2.27
CA GLY A 29 -7.00 4.10 -1.61
C GLY A 29 -7.97 3.64 -0.52
N ILE A 30 -8.54 2.42 -0.61
CA ILE A 30 -9.39 1.86 0.45
C ILE A 30 -8.57 1.54 1.71
N VAL A 31 -7.29 1.18 1.54
CA VAL A 31 -6.37 1.03 2.69
C VAL A 31 -6.11 2.39 3.33
N TYR A 32 -5.98 3.45 2.55
CA TYR A 32 -5.80 4.81 3.07
C TYR A 32 -7.03 5.30 3.84
N HIS A 33 -8.24 5.11 3.32
CA HIS A 33 -9.50 5.52 3.97
C HIS A 33 -10.11 4.46 4.89
N SER A 34 -9.32 3.47 5.29
CA SER A 34 -9.77 2.48 6.25
C SER A 34 -10.08 3.15 7.58
N ASP A 35 -11.07 2.62 8.28
CA ASP A 35 -11.45 3.17 9.58
C ASP A 35 -10.33 2.92 10.61
N TYR A 36 -9.70 4.03 11.00
CA TYR A 36 -8.69 4.09 12.04
C TYR A 36 -9.25 4.73 13.32
N GLU A 37 -10.52 4.50 13.68
CA GLU A 37 -11.27 5.06 14.82
C GLU A 37 -10.55 5.02 16.20
N ASP A 38 -9.40 4.34 16.32
CA ASP A 38 -8.55 4.25 17.52
C ASP A 38 -7.31 5.19 17.54
N PHE A 39 -7.17 6.18 16.64
CA PHE A 39 -5.92 6.94 16.48
C PHE A 39 -6.06 8.46 16.48
N ASP A 40 -5.93 9.05 17.67
CA ASP A 40 -5.68 10.48 17.85
C ASP A 40 -4.18 10.82 17.96
N TRP A 41 -3.32 9.80 18.10
CA TRP A 41 -1.91 9.98 18.46
C TRP A 41 -0.94 10.02 17.27
N LEU A 42 -1.37 9.64 16.07
CA LEU A 42 -0.55 9.59 14.85
C LEU A 42 -1.30 10.21 13.68
N GLU A 43 -0.59 10.92 12.81
CA GLU A 43 -1.14 11.42 11.54
C GLU A 43 -1.59 10.26 10.64
N GLU A 44 -2.75 10.42 9.98
CA GLU A 44 -3.38 9.41 9.11
C GLU A 44 -2.41 8.86 8.07
N ASN A 45 -1.62 9.74 7.45
CA ASN A 45 -0.58 9.40 6.48
C ASN A 45 0.46 8.40 7.05
N GLU A 46 0.93 8.62 8.27
CA GLU A 46 1.92 7.74 8.89
C GLU A 46 1.32 6.40 9.29
N LEU A 47 0.05 6.38 9.68
CA LEU A 47 -0.66 5.15 10.00
C LEU A 47 -0.90 4.31 8.75
N PHE A 48 -1.36 4.93 7.66
CA PHE A 48 -1.48 4.30 6.35
C PHE A 48 -0.16 3.66 5.92
N LEU A 49 0.94 4.41 5.94
CA LEU A 49 2.26 3.89 5.55
C LEU A 49 2.71 2.73 6.45
N ALA A 50 2.43 2.78 7.76
CA ALA A 50 2.77 1.71 8.69
C ALA A 50 1.97 0.42 8.42
N VAL A 51 0.66 0.55 8.16
CA VAL A 51 -0.23 -0.56 7.82
C VAL A 51 0.18 -1.17 6.49
N LEU A 52 0.37 -0.34 5.46
CA LEU A 52 0.79 -0.78 4.14
C LEU A 52 2.13 -1.52 4.20
N LYS A 53 3.10 -0.99 4.96
CA LYS A 53 4.38 -1.65 5.14
C LYS A 53 4.23 -3.02 5.79
N ARG A 54 3.40 -3.12 6.84
CA ARG A 54 3.18 -4.40 7.52
C ARG A 54 2.57 -5.43 6.58
N LEU A 55 1.60 -5.05 5.76
CA LEU A 55 0.99 -5.93 4.76
C LEU A 55 2.05 -6.43 3.75
N LEU A 56 2.98 -5.57 3.32
CA LEU A 56 4.11 -5.94 2.46
C LEU A 56 5.08 -6.90 3.16
N ASP A 57 5.49 -6.58 4.39
CA ASP A 57 6.43 -7.39 5.18
C ASP A 57 5.87 -8.79 5.48
N GLU A 58 4.56 -8.89 5.69
CA GLU A 58 3.87 -10.17 5.91
C GLU A 58 3.54 -10.92 4.61
N GLY A 59 3.88 -10.34 3.45
CA GLY A 59 3.62 -10.96 2.13
C GLY A 59 2.14 -11.07 1.79
N LEU A 60 1.29 -10.26 2.42
CA LEU A 60 -0.16 -10.26 2.21
C LEU A 60 -0.57 -9.43 0.99
N ILE A 61 0.29 -8.49 0.61
CA ILE A 61 0.14 -7.69 -0.59
C ILE A 61 1.48 -7.59 -1.31
N VAL A 62 1.40 -7.20 -2.57
CA VAL A 62 2.51 -6.74 -3.38
C VAL A 62 2.14 -5.40 -4.01
N LEU A 63 3.10 -4.69 -4.57
CA LEU A 63 2.83 -3.49 -5.35
C LEU A 63 3.23 -3.71 -6.81
N TYR A 64 2.47 -3.10 -7.70
CA TYR A 64 2.87 -2.91 -9.09
C TYR A 64 3.55 -1.54 -9.22
N PRO A 65 4.56 -1.40 -10.08
CA PRO A 65 5.24 -0.13 -10.25
C PRO A 65 4.23 0.93 -10.73
N PRO A 66 4.35 2.18 -10.24
CA PRO A 66 3.64 3.33 -10.79
C PRO A 66 3.81 3.41 -12.31
N SER A 67 2.78 3.86 -13.01
CA SER A 67 2.75 3.87 -14.48
C SER A 67 3.80 4.79 -15.09
N ASP A 68 4.27 5.81 -14.35
CA ASP A 68 5.39 6.66 -14.77
C ASP A 68 6.75 5.92 -14.76
N LEU A 69 6.89 4.88 -13.94
CA LEU A 69 8.07 4.03 -13.83
C LEU A 69 8.05 2.85 -14.82
N VAL A 70 6.86 2.38 -15.23
CA VAL A 70 6.68 1.24 -16.15
C VAL A 70 7.38 1.42 -17.51
N LYS A 71 7.66 2.66 -17.93
CA LYS A 71 8.38 2.94 -19.19
C LYS A 71 9.87 2.58 -19.17
N LYS A 72 10.37 2.02 -18.07
CA LYS A 72 11.72 1.49 -17.92
C LYS A 72 11.58 -0.01 -17.74
N ASP A 73 11.96 -0.81 -18.72
CA ASP A 73 11.91 -2.29 -18.76
C ASP A 73 12.73 -3.00 -17.64
N GLU A 74 13.04 -2.31 -16.53
CA GLU A 74 13.91 -2.73 -15.44
C GLU A 74 13.18 -3.14 -14.14
N PHE A 75 11.85 -2.97 -14.04
CA PHE A 75 11.12 -3.11 -12.76
C PHE A 75 10.20 -4.33 -12.66
N VAL A 76 10.30 -5.27 -13.61
CA VAL A 76 9.42 -6.44 -13.66
C VAL A 76 10.07 -7.61 -12.93
N SER A 77 9.57 -7.91 -11.73
CA SER A 77 9.89 -9.16 -11.04
C SER A 77 9.57 -10.36 -11.93
N THR A 78 10.29 -11.47 -11.74
CA THR A 78 9.88 -12.78 -12.30
C THR A 78 8.57 -13.28 -11.68
N ARG A 79 8.18 -12.72 -10.52
CA ARG A 79 6.88 -12.97 -9.90
C ARG A 79 5.82 -12.12 -10.60
N MET A 80 4.78 -12.79 -11.08
CA MET A 80 3.65 -12.17 -11.79
C MET A 80 2.34 -12.48 -11.06
N ASP A 81 1.33 -11.65 -11.33
CA ASP A 81 -0.04 -11.94 -10.93
C ASP A 81 -0.72 -12.96 -11.84
N ILE A 82 -1.99 -13.30 -11.55
CA ILE A 82 -2.76 -14.30 -12.32
C ILE A 82 -2.96 -13.90 -13.79
N ASP A 83 -2.83 -12.62 -14.12
CA ASP A 83 -3.03 -12.07 -15.47
C ASP A 83 -1.69 -11.82 -16.19
N GLY A 84 -0.56 -12.12 -15.54
CA GLY A 84 0.79 -11.99 -16.11
C GLY A 84 1.42 -10.61 -15.95
N TYR A 85 0.86 -9.74 -15.09
CA TYR A 85 1.46 -8.44 -14.80
C TYR A 85 2.63 -8.57 -13.83
N GLY A 86 3.71 -7.85 -14.15
CA GLY A 86 4.93 -7.81 -13.36
C GLY A 86 4.78 -7.04 -12.05
N ILE A 87 5.25 -7.65 -10.97
CA ILE A 87 5.27 -7.03 -9.64
C ILE A 87 6.52 -6.15 -9.50
N TRP A 88 6.40 -5.09 -8.71
CA TRP A 88 7.49 -4.16 -8.44
C TRP A 88 8.56 -4.81 -7.56
N ASP A 89 9.74 -5.07 -8.14
CA ASP A 89 10.84 -5.79 -7.46
C ASP A 89 11.70 -4.85 -6.60
N ILE A 90 11.13 -4.33 -5.52
CA ILE A 90 11.82 -3.49 -4.53
C ILE A 90 11.48 -3.92 -3.11
N SER A 91 12.29 -3.51 -2.13
CA SER A 91 11.99 -3.77 -0.73
C SER A 91 10.77 -2.96 -0.24
N SER A 92 10.10 -3.45 0.80
CA SER A 92 9.00 -2.72 1.44
C SER A 92 9.44 -1.35 1.96
N ASN A 93 10.70 -1.19 2.39
CA ASN A 93 11.22 0.12 2.79
C ASN A 93 11.30 1.08 1.61
N GLU A 94 11.84 0.65 0.47
CA GLU A 94 11.95 1.48 -0.73
C GLU A 94 10.57 1.88 -1.27
N ALA A 95 9.62 0.94 -1.26
CA ALA A 95 8.24 1.22 -1.66
C ALA A 95 7.58 2.30 -0.79
N ILE A 96 7.74 2.19 0.53
CA ILE A 96 7.17 3.15 1.48
C ILE A 96 7.82 4.52 1.36
N GLU A 97 9.14 4.59 1.18
CA GLU A 97 9.84 5.86 0.96
C GLU A 97 9.41 6.52 -0.36
N TYR A 98 9.18 5.72 -1.42
CA TYR A 98 8.62 6.24 -2.66
C TYR A 98 7.21 6.82 -2.44
N ILE A 99 6.31 6.07 -1.82
CA ILE A 99 4.92 6.52 -1.58
C ILE A 99 4.94 7.79 -0.73
N ARG A 100 5.68 7.80 0.38
CA ARG A 100 5.85 8.96 1.26
C ARG A 100 6.31 10.22 0.52
N LYS A 101 7.22 10.08 -0.44
CA LYS A 101 7.76 11.21 -1.21
C LYS A 101 6.77 11.80 -2.23
N HIS A 102 5.84 10.99 -2.73
CA HIS A 102 4.94 11.38 -3.83
C HIS A 102 3.48 11.56 -3.39
N MET A 103 3.10 11.04 -2.23
CA MET A 103 1.77 11.22 -1.65
C MET A 103 1.57 12.70 -1.28
N PRO A 104 0.38 13.28 -1.54
CA PRO A 104 0.06 14.64 -1.16
C PRO A 104 0.21 14.84 0.36
N LEU A 105 0.71 16.02 0.74
CA LEU A 105 0.92 16.39 2.15
C LEU A 105 -0.38 16.72 2.87
N ASP A 106 -1.43 17.13 2.14
CA ASP A 106 -2.74 17.49 2.67
C ASP A 106 -3.82 16.53 2.12
N PRO A 107 -4.58 15.83 2.99
CA PRO A 107 -5.64 14.93 2.59
C PRO A 107 -6.94 15.64 2.18
N ASP A 108 -6.98 16.98 2.16
CA ASP A 108 -8.15 17.68 1.65
C ASP A 108 -8.39 17.28 0.18
N TYR A 109 -9.46 16.52 -0.05
CA TYR A 109 -9.91 16.08 -1.37
C TYR A 109 -10.26 17.23 -2.31
N SER A 110 -10.33 18.46 -1.80
CA SER A 110 -10.47 19.67 -2.60
C SER A 110 -9.14 20.18 -3.17
N ASP A 111 -8.00 19.60 -2.76
CA ASP A 111 -6.70 19.95 -3.31
C ASP A 111 -6.44 19.21 -4.63
N ASP A 112 -5.95 19.95 -5.62
CA ASP A 112 -5.86 19.51 -7.02
C ASP A 112 -4.97 18.27 -7.22
N ASP A 113 -4.13 17.93 -6.23
CA ASP A 113 -3.10 16.89 -6.32
C ASP A 113 -3.53 15.51 -5.78
N THR A 114 -4.60 15.42 -4.98
CA THR A 114 -5.02 14.17 -4.32
C THR A 114 -5.61 13.16 -5.31
N ILE A 115 -6.54 13.59 -6.16
CA ILE A 115 -7.14 12.72 -7.19
C ILE A 115 -6.08 12.26 -8.22
N PRO A 116 -5.23 13.14 -8.77
CA PRO A 116 -4.16 12.73 -9.69
C PRO A 116 -3.14 11.79 -9.08
N TYR A 117 -2.88 11.85 -7.77
CA TYR A 117 -2.03 10.87 -7.12
C TYR A 117 -2.69 9.48 -7.11
N TRP A 118 -3.85 9.37 -6.46
CA TRP A 118 -4.51 8.08 -6.22
C TRP A 118 -5.02 7.39 -7.48
N PHE A 119 -5.35 8.13 -8.53
CA PHE A 119 -5.91 7.57 -9.77
C PHE A 119 -5.03 7.82 -11.00
N GLY A 120 -3.92 8.53 -10.86
CA GLY A 120 -2.99 8.82 -11.95
C GLY A 120 -1.79 7.88 -11.99
N ASN A 121 -0.65 8.42 -12.41
CA ASN A 121 0.52 7.62 -12.79
C ASN A 121 1.51 7.39 -11.64
N TYR A 122 1.33 8.05 -10.50
CA TYR A 122 2.30 8.11 -9.39
C TYR A 122 2.02 7.12 -8.26
N CYS A 123 0.75 6.81 -7.97
CA CYS A 123 0.44 5.84 -6.94
C CYS A 123 0.71 4.41 -7.45
N PRO A 124 1.47 3.58 -6.70
CA PRO A 124 1.61 2.16 -7.01
C PRO A 124 0.25 1.47 -6.96
N ARG A 125 -0.01 0.53 -7.89
CA ARG A 125 -1.18 -0.34 -7.76
C ARG A 125 -0.90 -1.40 -6.70
N ILE A 126 -1.94 -1.89 -6.04
CA ILE A 126 -1.84 -2.97 -5.05
C ILE A 126 -2.25 -4.31 -5.67
N GLY A 127 -1.52 -5.37 -5.35
CA GLY A 127 -1.91 -6.75 -5.60
C GLY A 127 -2.13 -7.47 -4.28
N TRP A 128 -3.24 -8.16 -4.14
CA TRP A 128 -3.59 -8.92 -2.93
C TRP A 128 -3.14 -10.36 -3.07
N VAL A 129 -2.47 -10.88 -2.04
CA VAL A 129 -2.00 -12.27 -2.01
C VAL A 129 -3.01 -13.11 -1.26
N ASP A 130 -3.63 -14.08 -1.90
CA ASP A 130 -4.47 -15.09 -1.24
C ASP A 130 -3.60 -15.94 -0.29
N LYS A 131 -3.97 -16.00 0.98
CA LYS A 131 -3.17 -16.65 2.04
C LYS A 131 -3.08 -18.18 1.87
N ASP A 132 -4.09 -18.80 1.26
CA ASP A 132 -4.18 -20.25 1.16
C ASP A 132 -3.46 -20.78 -0.09
N THR A 133 -3.47 -20.00 -1.17
CA THR A 133 -2.97 -20.40 -2.49
C THR A 133 -1.73 -19.64 -2.94
N GLY A 134 -1.42 -18.49 -2.32
CA GLY A 134 -0.33 -17.61 -2.71
C GLY A 134 -0.55 -16.88 -4.04
N LYS A 135 -1.74 -17.01 -4.64
CA LYS A 135 -2.12 -16.31 -5.87
C LYS A 135 -2.23 -14.82 -5.62
N ILE A 136 -1.94 -14.05 -6.66
CA ILE A 136 -1.90 -12.60 -6.60
C ILE A 136 -2.96 -12.07 -7.54
N GLU A 137 -3.85 -11.24 -7.02
CA GLU A 137 -4.94 -10.61 -7.75
C GLU A 137 -4.80 -9.10 -7.64
N MET A 138 -4.88 -8.39 -8.77
CA MET A 138 -4.82 -6.93 -8.76
C MET A 138 -6.03 -6.35 -8.01
N GLY A 139 -5.78 -5.37 -7.14
CA GLY A 139 -6.84 -4.61 -6.48
C GLY A 139 -7.48 -3.60 -7.43
N TRP A 140 -8.81 -3.54 -7.42
CA TRP A 140 -9.63 -2.66 -8.27
C TRP A 140 -10.37 -1.57 -7.48
#